data_AF-A0A328Q2N1-F1
#
_entry.id   AF-A0A328Q2N1-F1
#
_cell.length_a   1.000
_cell.length_b   1.000
_cell.length_c   1.000
_cell.angle_alpha   90.00
_cell.angle_beta   90.00
_cell.angle_gamma   90.00
#
_symmetry.space_group_name_H-M   'P 1'
#
loop_
_entity.id
_entity.type
_entity.pdbx_description
1 polymer ?
#
loop_
_entity_poly.entity_id
_entity_poly.type
_entity_poly.pdbx_seq_one_letter_code
_entity_poly.pdbx_strand_id
1 'polypeptide(L)'
;MWGKIIGIILIIFIIGGFVVPVGPIGQTADSSIAVTYGETTYANQDYKDIVNQYFKDNGYNNLDNANKTIITANDVNAISQDISHKTYNSNQILSSALVDLNSNNDIKVDVDKSKITTVTESMYKTALNSSGITKGHVIVTSPTTATGESALAGILKSYEVATGKEIPNDVKEAANNEIYTQSEVVNNTNISADDVANVVSQAKEEAAKQNTTDTQTIINIVNNIASNNNINITSTDASNLADSISQSQSVQDKANQYQNQVTDYVNSEGAQTLFSQIWNMIQSMLNGNTGSTTNTSN
;
A
#
# COMPACT_ATOMS: atom_id res chain seq x y z
N MET A 1 -44.09 -30.14 -19.16
CA MET A 1 -43.38 -29.67 -20.37
C MET A 1 -42.75 -28.34 -20.00
N TRP A 2 -41.44 -28.29 -19.67
CA TRP A 2 -40.37 -27.86 -20.59
C TRP A 2 -40.78 -26.54 -21.28
N GLY A 3 -40.24 -25.37 -21.00
CA GLY A 3 -38.85 -24.93 -20.80
C GLY A 3 -38.69 -23.73 -21.76
N LYS A 4 -38.51 -22.51 -21.25
CA LYS A 4 -38.23 -21.32 -22.08
C LYS A 4 -36.76 -20.97 -21.95
N ILE A 5 -36.01 -21.26 -23.01
CA ILE A 5 -34.61 -20.85 -23.20
C ILE A 5 -34.63 -19.43 -23.76
N ILE A 6 -33.94 -18.51 -23.08
CA ILE A 6 -33.64 -17.15 -23.56
C ILE A 6 -32.28 -17.21 -24.24
N GLY A 7 -32.21 -16.70 -25.47
CA GLY A 7 -31.07 -16.80 -26.36
C GLY A 7 -29.92 -15.85 -26.01
N ILE A 8 -28.70 -16.28 -26.35
CA ILE A 8 -27.50 -15.45 -26.41
C ILE A 8 -27.10 -15.39 -27.88
N ILE A 9 -27.09 -14.16 -28.41
CA ILE A 9 -26.66 -13.82 -29.76
C ILE A 9 -25.13 -13.80 -29.78
N LEU A 10 -24.55 -14.71 -30.55
CA LEU A 10 -23.15 -14.76 -30.96
C LEU A 10 -22.99 -13.88 -32.20
N ILE A 11 -22.16 -12.83 -32.12
CA ILE A 11 -21.74 -12.06 -33.29
C ILE A 11 -20.26 -12.32 -33.52
N ILE A 12 -20.00 -13.02 -34.63
CA ILE A 12 -18.72 -13.26 -35.28
C ILE A 12 -18.43 -12.10 -36.22
N PHE A 13 -17.22 -11.53 -36.20
CA PHE A 13 -16.72 -10.72 -37.32
C PHE A 13 -15.27 -11.08 -37.69
N ILE A 14 -15.21 -11.90 -38.74
CA ILE A 14 -14.43 -11.79 -39.98
C ILE A 14 -12.99 -11.25 -39.90
N ILE A 15 -12.11 -12.19 -40.29
CA ILE A 15 -10.71 -12.12 -40.66
C ILE A 15 -10.46 -11.11 -41.79
N GLY A 16 -9.48 -10.22 -41.61
CA GLY A 16 -8.87 -9.42 -42.67
C GLY A 16 -7.40 -9.15 -42.32
N GLY A 17 -6.49 -9.91 -42.93
CA GLY A 17 -5.07 -9.88 -42.62
C GLY A 17 -4.36 -8.60 -43.08
N PHE A 18 -3.54 -8.05 -42.20
CA PHE A 18 -2.45 -7.13 -42.53
C PHE A 18 -1.24 -7.56 -41.72
N VAL A 19 -0.15 -7.94 -42.42
CA VAL A 19 1.12 -8.29 -41.80
C VAL A 19 1.96 -7.02 -41.75
N VAL A 20 2.27 -6.52 -40.56
CA VAL A 20 3.14 -5.34 -40.34
C VAL A 20 4.43 -5.83 -39.66
N PRO A 21 5.62 -5.30 -39.99
CA PRO A 21 6.88 -5.83 -39.48
C PRO A 21 7.00 -5.52 -37.99
N VAL A 22 7.21 -6.56 -37.19
CA VAL A 22 7.48 -6.43 -35.75
C VAL A 22 8.94 -5.98 -35.60
N GLY A 23 9.15 -4.75 -35.15
CA GLY A 23 10.45 -4.32 -34.63
C GLY A 23 10.78 -5.02 -33.31
N PRO A 24 12.05 -4.97 -32.83
CA PRO A 24 12.41 -5.62 -31.58
C PRO A 24 11.55 -5.06 -30.44
N ILE A 25 10.84 -5.96 -29.77
CA ILE A 25 10.01 -5.68 -28.61
C ILE A 25 10.93 -5.12 -27.52
N GLY A 26 10.71 -3.86 -27.15
CA GLY A 26 11.39 -3.22 -26.02
C GLY A 26 11.07 -3.95 -24.72
N GLN A 27 12.10 -4.06 -23.88
CA GLN A 27 12.15 -4.76 -22.59
C GLN A 27 10.87 -4.63 -21.75
N THR A 28 10.37 -5.77 -21.28
CA THR A 28 9.35 -5.87 -20.23
C THR A 28 9.90 -5.28 -18.93
N ALA A 29 9.24 -4.28 -18.36
CA ALA A 29 9.51 -3.79 -17.02
C ALA A 29 9.50 -4.96 -16.03
N ASP A 30 10.38 -4.94 -15.03
CA ASP A 30 10.37 -5.91 -13.96
C ASP A 30 9.19 -5.54 -13.05
N SER A 31 8.05 -6.19 -13.29
CA SER A 31 6.73 -5.81 -12.77
C SER A 31 6.59 -5.94 -11.24
N SER A 32 7.63 -6.41 -10.57
CA SER A 32 7.67 -6.80 -9.17
C SER A 32 8.15 -5.68 -8.22
N ILE A 33 8.83 -4.66 -8.76
CA ILE A 33 9.36 -3.53 -7.98
C ILE A 33 8.56 -2.27 -8.28
N ALA A 34 8.07 -1.60 -7.24
CA ALA A 34 7.36 -0.33 -7.33
C ALA A 34 7.96 0.71 -6.38
N VAL A 35 8.20 1.91 -6.90
CA VAL A 35 8.71 3.06 -6.15
C VAL A 35 7.65 4.17 -6.14
N THR A 36 7.30 4.63 -4.95
CA THR A 36 6.47 5.83 -4.77
C THR A 36 7.31 6.95 -4.20
N TYR A 37 7.30 8.10 -4.86
CA TYR A 37 7.92 9.32 -4.37
C TYR A 37 6.87 10.25 -3.76
N GLY A 38 7.18 10.89 -2.63
CA GLY A 38 6.42 12.05 -2.19
C GLY A 38 6.51 13.18 -3.22
N GLU A 39 5.43 13.91 -3.47
CA GLU A 39 5.39 14.91 -4.55
C GLU A 39 6.46 16.00 -4.41
N THR A 40 6.83 16.41 -3.20
CA THR A 40 7.93 17.38 -2.99
C THR A 40 9.28 16.76 -3.32
N THR A 41 9.46 15.49 -2.97
CA THR A 41 10.66 14.74 -3.37
C THR A 41 10.71 14.62 -4.89
N TYR A 42 9.60 14.25 -5.54
CA TYR A 42 9.55 14.10 -6.98
C TYR A 42 9.80 15.41 -7.75
N ALA A 43 9.36 16.55 -7.21
CA ALA A 43 9.55 17.85 -7.83
C ALA A 43 11.00 18.38 -7.75
N ASN A 44 11.85 17.78 -6.91
CA ASN A 44 13.23 18.21 -6.70
C ASN A 44 14.23 17.09 -7.07
N GLN A 45 15.02 17.33 -8.11
CA GLN A 45 15.95 16.31 -8.63
C GLN A 45 16.99 15.87 -7.59
N ASP A 46 17.55 16.79 -6.81
CA ASP A 46 18.51 16.46 -5.75
C ASP A 46 17.87 15.56 -4.68
N TYR A 47 16.60 15.82 -4.35
CA TYR A 47 15.85 14.99 -3.40
C TYR A 47 15.57 13.59 -3.94
N LYS A 48 15.21 13.48 -5.22
CA LYS A 48 15.07 12.18 -5.88
C LYS A 48 16.39 11.41 -5.88
N ASP A 49 17.50 12.10 -6.12
CA ASP A 49 18.81 11.47 -6.18
C ASP A 49 19.23 10.93 -4.81
N ILE A 50 18.96 11.67 -3.71
CA ILE A 50 19.17 11.19 -2.34
C ILE A 50 18.35 9.91 -2.07
N VAL A 51 17.06 9.93 -2.39
CA VAL A 51 16.16 8.78 -2.17
C VAL A 51 16.58 7.58 -3.02
N ASN A 52 16.88 7.80 -4.30
CA ASN A 52 17.34 6.75 -5.21
C ASN A 52 18.67 6.16 -4.76
N GLN A 53 19.59 6.97 -4.25
CA GLN A 53 20.86 6.49 -3.72
C GLN A 53 20.63 5.61 -2.50
N TYR A 54 19.75 6.00 -1.58
CA TYR A 54 19.39 5.17 -0.43
C TYR A 54 18.83 3.81 -0.85
N PHE A 55 17.94 3.75 -1.84
CA PHE A 55 17.44 2.46 -2.36
C PHE A 55 18.55 1.61 -2.99
N LYS A 56 19.48 2.21 -3.74
CA LYS A 56 20.64 1.51 -4.31
C LYS A 56 21.56 0.95 -3.24
N ASP A 57 21.85 1.73 -2.20
CA ASP A 57 22.68 1.32 -1.07
C ASP A 57 22.05 0.15 -0.30
N ASN A 58 20.72 -0.01 -0.38
CA ASN A 58 19.96 -1.13 0.17
C ASN A 58 19.70 -2.26 -0.84
N GLY A 59 20.48 -2.35 -1.91
CA GLY A 59 20.50 -3.48 -2.84
C GLY A 59 19.72 -3.29 -4.15
N TYR A 60 19.01 -2.16 -4.32
CA TYR A 60 18.19 -1.88 -5.51
C TYR A 60 18.97 -1.04 -6.54
N ASN A 61 20.05 -1.63 -7.07
CA ASN A 61 21.05 -0.93 -7.90
C ASN A 61 20.52 -0.39 -9.24
N ASN A 62 19.44 -0.98 -9.77
CA ASN A 62 18.79 -0.54 -11.00
C ASN A 62 17.28 -0.34 -10.77
N LEU A 63 16.84 0.91 -10.84
CA LEU A 63 15.44 1.30 -10.72
C LEU A 63 14.82 1.69 -12.07
N ASP A 64 15.50 1.50 -13.19
CA ASP A 64 15.02 1.95 -14.51
C ASP A 64 13.74 1.23 -14.91
N ASN A 65 13.65 -0.06 -14.56
CA ASN A 65 12.50 -0.92 -14.84
C ASN A 65 11.45 -0.95 -13.72
N ALA A 66 11.66 -0.21 -12.62
CA ALA A 66 10.70 -0.15 -11.53
C ALA A 66 9.46 0.68 -11.93
N ASN A 67 8.28 0.26 -11.48
CA ASN A 67 7.07 1.06 -11.61
C ASN A 67 7.19 2.29 -10.70
N LYS A 68 7.20 3.49 -11.28
CA LYS A 68 7.35 4.74 -10.52
C LYS A 68 6.04 5.48 -10.45
N THR A 69 5.61 5.83 -9.24
CA THR A 69 4.42 6.66 -8.99
C THR A 69 4.73 7.77 -7.99
N ILE A 70 3.79 8.68 -7.83
CA ILE A 70 3.88 9.84 -6.95
C ILE A 70 2.71 9.77 -5.98
N ILE A 71 2.96 10.09 -4.71
CA ILE A 71 1.92 10.37 -3.73
C ILE A 71 1.85 11.88 -3.50
N THR A 72 0.66 12.46 -3.70
CA THR A 72 0.42 13.89 -3.55
C THR A 72 -0.20 14.21 -2.19
N ALA A 73 -0.20 15.50 -1.80
CA ALA A 73 -0.95 15.94 -0.64
C ALA A 73 -2.45 15.61 -0.75
N ASN A 74 -3.02 15.68 -1.96
CA ASN A 74 -4.41 15.30 -2.18
C ASN A 74 -4.64 13.81 -1.90
N ASP A 75 -3.73 12.94 -2.35
CA ASP A 75 -3.85 11.49 -2.11
C ASP A 75 -3.75 11.18 -0.61
N VAL A 76 -2.82 11.82 0.11
CA VAL A 76 -2.68 11.66 1.56
C VAL A 76 -3.91 12.21 2.28
N ASN A 77 -4.36 13.41 1.95
CA ASN A 77 -5.52 14.04 2.60
C ASN A 77 -6.82 13.27 2.34
N ALA A 78 -6.99 12.66 1.17
CA ALA A 78 -8.16 11.84 0.86
C ALA A 78 -8.30 10.62 1.79
N ILE A 79 -7.21 10.18 2.41
CA ILE A 79 -7.21 9.08 3.38
C ILE A 79 -7.14 9.62 4.81
N SER A 80 -6.35 10.66 5.06
CA SER A 80 -6.03 11.14 6.42
C SER A 80 -6.96 12.20 6.99
N GLN A 81 -7.76 12.91 6.18
CA GLN A 81 -8.55 14.05 6.64
C GLN A 81 -9.64 13.67 7.65
N ASP A 82 -10.33 12.56 7.42
CA ASP A 82 -11.39 12.07 8.30
C ASP A 82 -10.86 11.39 9.56
N ILE A 83 -9.57 11.02 9.55
CA ILE A 83 -8.87 10.32 10.64
C ILE A 83 -8.22 11.31 11.60
N SER A 84 -7.28 12.10 11.07
CA SER A 84 -6.37 12.92 11.86
C SER A 84 -6.90 14.34 12.03
N HIS A 85 -7.87 14.73 11.20
CA HIS A 85 -8.24 16.12 10.94
C HIS A 85 -7.04 17.02 10.57
N LYS A 86 -5.88 16.42 10.27
CA LYS A 86 -4.70 17.11 9.75
C LYS A 86 -4.84 17.17 8.24
N THR A 87 -4.57 18.35 7.70
CA THR A 87 -4.41 18.56 6.26
C THR A 87 -2.93 18.76 5.99
N TYR A 88 -2.37 17.88 5.17
CA TYR A 88 -1.01 17.96 4.70
C TYR A 88 -0.94 18.89 3.50
N ASN A 89 0.03 19.78 3.49
CA ASN A 89 0.40 20.60 2.34
C ASN A 89 1.45 19.88 1.51
N SER A 90 1.59 20.30 0.26
CA SER A 90 2.49 19.66 -0.69
C SER A 90 3.93 19.55 -0.21
N ASN A 91 4.45 20.61 0.41
CA ASN A 91 5.78 20.69 0.99
C ASN A 91 6.02 19.72 2.18
N GLN A 92 5.00 19.05 2.68
CA GLN A 92 5.09 18.05 3.76
C GLN A 92 5.14 16.62 3.23
N ILE A 93 4.91 16.41 1.93
CA ILE A 93 4.90 15.09 1.30
C ILE A 93 6.28 14.77 0.72
N LEU A 94 7.19 14.38 1.62
CA LEU A 94 8.61 14.12 1.36
C LEU A 94 8.93 12.61 1.33
N SER A 95 8.32 11.83 2.24
CA SER A 95 8.63 10.42 2.38
C SER A 95 8.36 9.64 1.09
N SER A 96 9.24 8.68 0.81
CA SER A 96 9.21 7.83 -0.38
C SER A 96 9.37 6.38 0.04
N ALA A 97 8.79 5.47 -0.74
CA ALA A 97 8.80 4.05 -0.46
C ALA A 97 9.15 3.24 -1.70
N LEU A 98 9.93 2.17 -1.49
CA LEU A 98 10.13 1.10 -2.44
C LEU A 98 9.44 -0.16 -1.92
N VAL A 99 8.74 -0.86 -2.81
CA VAL A 99 8.14 -2.17 -2.55
C VAL A 99 8.71 -3.15 -3.56
N ASP A 100 9.25 -4.27 -3.07
CA ASP A 100 9.67 -5.41 -3.85
C ASP A 100 8.82 -6.63 -3.50
N LEU A 101 8.03 -7.10 -4.47
CA LEU A 101 7.15 -8.25 -4.33
C LEU A 101 7.85 -9.59 -4.63
N ASN A 102 9.11 -9.61 -5.09
CA ASN A 102 9.84 -10.87 -5.29
C ASN A 102 10.22 -11.54 -3.97
N SER A 103 10.22 -10.78 -2.87
CA SER A 103 10.41 -11.31 -1.53
C SER A 103 9.15 -12.05 -1.08
N ASN A 104 9.05 -13.34 -1.44
CA ASN A 104 7.88 -14.21 -1.19
C ASN A 104 7.69 -14.66 0.28
N ASN A 105 8.53 -14.16 1.18
CA ASN A 105 8.49 -14.41 2.63
C ASN A 105 7.51 -13.46 3.33
N ASP A 106 7.42 -13.58 4.66
CA ASP A 106 6.74 -12.60 5.51
C ASP A 106 7.21 -11.18 5.19
N ILE A 107 6.28 -10.23 5.31
CA ILE A 107 6.55 -8.80 5.10
C ILE A 107 7.76 -8.34 5.92
N LYS A 108 8.76 -7.83 5.19
CA LYS A 108 9.93 -7.14 5.73
C LYS A 108 9.76 -5.64 5.50
N VAL A 109 10.06 -4.84 6.53
CA VAL A 109 10.10 -3.38 6.43
C VAL A 109 11.46 -2.92 6.93
N ASP A 110 12.16 -2.10 6.14
CA ASP A 110 13.35 -1.36 6.56
C ASP A 110 13.05 0.14 6.48
N VAL A 111 13.39 0.89 7.53
CA VAL A 111 13.15 2.34 7.61
C VAL A 111 14.49 3.07 7.78
N ASP A 112 14.68 4.15 7.02
CA ASP A 112 15.82 5.04 7.20
C ASP A 112 15.70 5.82 8.52
N LYS A 113 16.23 5.25 9.61
CA LYS A 113 16.21 5.85 10.95
C LYS A 113 16.96 7.19 11.05
N SER A 114 17.76 7.55 10.05
CA SER A 114 18.43 8.86 9.99
C SER A 114 17.51 9.97 9.45
N LYS A 115 16.40 9.59 8.80
CA LYS A 115 15.47 10.51 8.15
C LYS A 115 14.05 10.40 8.70
N ILE A 116 13.59 9.20 9.03
CA ILE A 116 12.27 8.93 9.57
C ILE A 116 12.35 8.87 11.10
N THR A 117 11.67 9.79 11.78
CA THR A 117 11.88 10.02 13.22
C THR A 117 10.80 9.44 14.12
N THR A 118 9.62 9.11 13.59
CA THR A 118 8.46 8.72 14.39
C THR A 118 8.00 7.31 14.03
N VAL A 119 7.66 7.07 12.77
CA VAL A 119 7.11 5.77 12.35
C VAL A 119 8.22 4.73 12.18
N THR A 120 8.20 3.67 13.00
CA THR A 120 9.20 2.59 12.95
C THR A 120 8.83 1.46 12.00
N GLU A 121 9.77 0.54 11.75
CA GLU A 121 9.50 -0.69 11.01
C GLU A 121 8.31 -1.47 11.58
N SER A 122 8.23 -1.55 12.92
CA SER A 122 7.16 -2.26 13.62
C SER A 122 5.79 -1.64 13.34
N MET A 123 5.69 -0.30 13.43
CA MET A 123 4.44 0.41 13.15
C MET A 123 3.95 0.19 11.71
N TYR A 124 4.85 0.32 10.73
CA TYR A 124 4.49 0.02 9.33
C TYR A 124 4.05 -1.44 9.18
N LYS A 125 4.78 -2.38 9.77
CA LYS A 125 4.45 -3.80 9.68
C LYS A 125 3.06 -4.09 10.25
N THR A 126 2.70 -3.51 11.40
CA THR A 126 1.37 -3.72 11.99
C THR A 126 0.26 -3.17 11.09
N ALA A 127 0.44 -1.98 10.50
CA ALA A 127 -0.54 -1.35 9.62
C ALA A 127 -0.67 -2.05 8.26
N LEU A 128 0.44 -2.54 7.70
CA LEU A 128 0.44 -3.33 6.46
C LEU A 128 -0.29 -4.65 6.66
N ASN A 129 -0.05 -5.34 7.78
CA ASN A 129 -0.79 -6.55 8.12
C ASN A 129 -2.30 -6.27 8.26
N SER A 130 -2.69 -5.15 8.90
CA SER A 130 -4.09 -4.71 8.97
C SER A 130 -4.70 -4.44 7.58
N SER A 131 -3.86 -4.12 6.59
CA SER A 131 -4.27 -3.90 5.20
C SER A 131 -4.35 -5.17 4.35
N GLY A 132 -4.09 -6.34 4.93
CA GLY A 132 -3.97 -7.61 4.19
C GLY A 132 -2.64 -7.75 3.43
N ILE A 133 -1.68 -6.85 3.64
CA ILE A 133 -0.34 -6.88 3.04
C ILE A 133 0.60 -7.62 3.99
N THR A 134 0.90 -8.88 3.64
CA THR A 134 1.65 -9.80 4.50
C THR A 134 2.95 -10.31 3.89
N LYS A 135 3.24 -9.92 2.64
CA LYS A 135 4.41 -10.37 1.87
C LYS A 135 5.07 -9.22 1.14
N GLY A 136 6.36 -9.39 0.86
CA GLY A 136 7.18 -8.40 0.15
C GLY A 136 8.23 -7.76 1.04
N HIS A 137 9.02 -6.87 0.45
CA HIS A 137 10.02 -6.06 1.13
C HIS A 137 9.73 -4.58 0.89
N VAL A 138 9.56 -3.83 1.97
CA VAL A 138 9.32 -2.40 1.95
C VAL A 138 10.54 -1.66 2.46
N ILE A 139 10.97 -0.63 1.74
CA ILE A 139 12.00 0.31 2.19
C ILE A 139 11.42 1.71 2.22
N VAL A 140 11.56 2.40 3.34
CA VAL A 140 11.06 3.77 3.52
C VAL A 140 12.21 4.73 3.81
N THR A 141 12.23 5.87 3.12
CA THR A 141 13.19 6.95 3.36
C THR A 141 12.58 8.31 3.00
N SER A 142 13.33 9.39 3.24
CA SER A 142 12.98 10.77 2.90
C SER A 142 14.25 11.56 2.60
N PRO A 143 14.25 12.54 1.67
CA PRO A 143 15.45 13.34 1.38
C PRO A 143 15.92 14.14 2.62
N THR A 144 14.98 14.57 3.44
CA THR A 144 15.19 15.31 4.69
C THR A 144 14.47 14.62 5.84
N THR A 145 14.69 15.10 7.07
CA THR A 145 13.96 14.60 8.24
C THR A 145 12.45 14.72 8.03
N ALA A 146 11.72 13.63 8.31
CA ALA A 146 10.29 13.51 8.23
C ALA A 146 9.78 12.53 9.29
N THR A 147 8.50 12.62 9.65
CA THR A 147 7.88 11.79 10.69
C THR A 147 7.53 10.39 10.18
N GLY A 148 7.17 10.27 8.89
CA GLY A 148 6.98 9.00 8.18
C GLY A 148 5.52 8.65 7.84
N GLU A 149 4.51 9.31 8.39
CA GLU A 149 3.10 8.92 8.25
C GLU A 149 2.65 8.91 6.77
N SER A 150 3.05 9.92 5.99
CA SER A 150 2.70 10.00 4.56
C SER A 150 3.32 8.88 3.72
N ALA A 151 4.37 8.20 4.21
CA ALA A 151 4.96 7.08 3.50
C ALA A 151 3.99 5.89 3.40
N LEU A 152 3.10 5.70 4.39
CA LEU A 152 2.14 4.59 4.35
C LEU A 152 1.25 4.68 3.12
N ALA A 153 0.69 5.86 2.82
CA ALA A 153 -0.10 6.07 1.62
C ALA A 153 0.69 5.71 0.34
N GLY A 154 1.98 6.05 0.31
CA GLY A 154 2.87 5.68 -0.80
C GLY A 154 3.14 4.17 -0.88
N ILE A 155 3.31 3.48 0.26
CA ILE A 155 3.47 2.01 0.30
C ILE A 155 2.20 1.35 -0.23
N LEU A 156 1.03 1.71 0.30
CA LEU A 156 -0.26 1.17 -0.14
C LEU A 156 -0.44 1.38 -1.65
N LYS A 157 -0.08 2.58 -2.16
CA LYS A 157 -0.14 2.85 -3.59
C LYS A 157 0.81 1.99 -4.40
N SER A 158 2.04 1.76 -3.93
CA SER A 158 2.98 0.85 -4.58
C SER A 158 2.43 -0.58 -4.67
N TYR A 159 1.76 -1.09 -3.63
CA TYR A 159 1.10 -2.40 -3.68
C TYR A 159 -0.06 -2.43 -4.68
N GLU A 160 -0.90 -1.40 -4.74
CA GLU A 160 -1.98 -1.32 -5.73
C GLU A 160 -1.43 -1.31 -7.17
N VAL A 161 -0.35 -0.58 -7.42
CA VAL A 161 0.31 -0.50 -8.72
C VAL A 161 0.96 -1.84 -9.10
N ALA A 162 1.69 -2.44 -8.17
CA ALA A 162 2.41 -3.69 -8.43
C ALA A 162 1.46 -4.89 -8.59
N THR A 163 0.34 -4.92 -7.87
CA THR A 163 -0.65 -6.01 -7.93
C THR A 163 -1.76 -5.78 -8.96
N GLY A 164 -1.99 -4.53 -9.37
CA GLY A 164 -3.15 -4.14 -10.18
C GLY A 164 -4.49 -4.26 -9.45
N LYS A 165 -4.47 -4.37 -8.10
CA LYS A 165 -5.66 -4.49 -7.25
C LYS A 165 -5.76 -3.31 -6.30
N GLU A 166 -6.92 -2.68 -6.26
CA GLU A 166 -7.17 -1.58 -5.33
C GLU A 166 -7.39 -2.10 -3.91
N ILE A 167 -6.76 -1.47 -2.93
CA ILE A 167 -7.00 -1.75 -1.52
C ILE A 167 -8.30 -1.02 -1.15
N PRO A 168 -9.28 -1.68 -0.49
CA PRO A 168 -10.52 -1.02 -0.08
C PRO A 168 -10.26 0.27 0.71
N ASN A 169 -11.04 1.33 0.43
CA ASN A 169 -10.78 2.64 1.03
C ASN A 169 -10.86 2.63 2.56
N ASP A 170 -11.79 1.88 3.15
CA ASP A 170 -11.92 1.73 4.59
C ASP A 170 -10.76 0.93 5.22
N VAL A 171 -10.18 -0.01 4.47
CA VAL A 171 -8.94 -0.70 4.86
C VAL A 171 -7.76 0.27 4.85
N LYS A 172 -7.64 1.10 3.80
CA LYS A 172 -6.62 2.17 3.74
C LYS A 172 -6.79 3.16 4.88
N GLU A 173 -8.01 3.55 5.19
CA GLU A 173 -8.35 4.45 6.28
C GLU A 173 -7.96 3.85 7.63
N ALA A 174 -8.38 2.61 7.94
CA ALA A 174 -8.04 1.94 9.18
C ALA A 174 -6.53 1.83 9.40
N ALA A 175 -5.76 1.48 8.35
CA ALA A 175 -4.31 1.38 8.43
C ALA A 175 -3.63 2.74 8.68
N ASN A 176 -4.14 3.82 8.05
CA ASN A 176 -3.63 5.17 8.30
C ASN A 176 -3.97 5.65 9.71
N ASN A 177 -5.18 5.34 10.21
CA ASN A 177 -5.56 5.66 11.59
C ASN A 177 -4.67 4.92 12.60
N GLU A 178 -4.31 3.68 12.30
CA GLU A 178 -3.40 2.90 13.12
C GLU A 178 -2.02 3.56 13.24
N ILE A 179 -1.40 3.97 12.13
CA ILE A 179 -0.13 4.69 12.19
C ILE A 179 -0.28 6.02 12.91
N TYR A 180 -1.32 6.78 12.59
CA TYR A 180 -1.57 8.10 13.18
C TYR A 180 -1.71 8.02 14.70
N THR A 181 -2.55 7.12 15.18
CA THR A 181 -2.81 6.97 16.61
C THR A 181 -1.56 6.51 17.35
N GLN A 182 -0.82 5.56 16.80
CA GLN A 182 0.46 5.15 17.38
C GLN A 182 1.45 6.32 17.43
N SER A 183 1.58 7.10 16.35
CA SER A 183 2.42 8.30 16.32
C SER A 183 2.01 9.32 17.39
N GLU A 184 0.71 9.55 17.60
CA GLU A 184 0.22 10.46 18.64
C GLU A 184 0.57 9.96 20.04
N VAL A 185 0.43 8.65 20.32
CA VAL A 185 0.84 8.08 21.61
C VAL A 185 2.35 8.23 21.81
N VAL A 186 3.17 7.99 20.79
CA VAL A 186 4.63 8.18 20.86
C VAL A 186 4.97 9.64 21.12
N ASN A 187 4.31 10.59 20.45
CA ASN A 187 4.60 12.01 20.59
C ASN A 187 4.13 12.59 21.94
N ASN A 188 3.05 12.05 22.51
CA ASN A 188 2.45 12.55 23.75
C ASN A 188 2.98 11.86 25.01
N THR A 189 3.79 10.81 24.86
CA THR A 189 4.31 9.99 25.97
C THR A 189 5.81 9.76 25.84
N ASN A 190 6.40 9.05 26.82
CA ASN A 190 7.77 8.56 26.73
C ASN A 190 7.83 7.07 26.34
N ILE A 191 6.73 6.50 25.84
CA ILE A 191 6.67 5.11 25.41
C ILE A 191 7.39 5.02 24.05
N SER A 192 8.24 4.01 23.87
CA SER A 192 8.93 3.83 22.60
C SER A 192 7.95 3.45 21.48
N ALA A 193 8.24 3.84 20.25
CA ALA A 193 7.40 3.50 19.10
C ALA A 193 7.25 1.99 18.89
N ASP A 194 8.32 1.22 19.15
CA ASP A 194 8.26 -0.24 19.07
C ASP A 194 7.42 -0.85 20.20
N ASP A 195 7.44 -0.29 21.41
CA ASP A 195 6.58 -0.71 22.52
C ASP A 195 5.10 -0.45 22.21
N VAL A 196 4.78 0.72 21.65
CA VAL A 196 3.41 1.05 21.20
C VAL A 196 2.96 0.08 20.11
N ALA A 197 3.78 -0.16 19.10
CA ALA A 197 3.48 -1.11 18.03
C ALA A 197 3.29 -2.54 18.54
N ASN A 198 4.09 -2.96 19.52
CA ASN A 198 3.95 -4.26 20.17
C ASN A 198 2.62 -4.39 20.94
N VAL A 199 2.22 -3.35 21.70
CA VAL A 199 0.91 -3.32 22.37
C VAL A 199 -0.23 -3.43 21.35
N VAL A 200 -0.17 -2.65 20.27
CA VAL A 200 -1.19 -2.68 19.21
C VAL A 200 -1.24 -4.06 18.54
N SER A 201 -0.10 -4.64 18.18
CA SER A 201 -0.05 -5.96 17.55
C SER A 201 -0.68 -7.04 18.43
N GLN A 202 -0.25 -7.14 19.70
CA GLN A 202 -0.79 -8.12 20.63
C GLN A 202 -2.28 -7.89 20.92
N ALA A 203 -2.71 -6.63 21.01
CA ALA A 203 -4.11 -6.30 21.27
C ALA A 203 -5.00 -6.66 20.08
N LYS A 204 -4.51 -6.47 18.83
CA LYS A 204 -5.20 -6.94 17.63
C LYS A 204 -5.31 -8.46 17.59
N GLU A 205 -4.24 -9.18 17.94
CA GLU A 205 -4.28 -10.65 18.01
C GLU A 205 -5.31 -11.14 19.04
N GLU A 206 -5.35 -10.52 20.22
CA GLU A 206 -6.29 -10.89 21.27
C GLU A 206 -7.75 -10.52 20.92
N ALA A 207 -7.97 -9.34 20.34
CA ALA A 207 -9.29 -8.93 19.85
C ALA A 207 -9.81 -9.87 18.75
N ALA A 208 -8.93 -10.31 17.83
CA ALA A 208 -9.27 -11.27 16.79
C ALA A 208 -9.62 -12.66 17.36
N LYS A 209 -8.85 -13.15 18.36
CA LYS A 209 -9.17 -14.42 19.06
C LYS A 209 -10.54 -14.38 19.74
N GLN A 210 -10.91 -13.21 20.28
CA GLN A 210 -12.21 -12.98 20.91
C GLN A 210 -13.31 -12.62 19.91
N ASN A 211 -12.97 -12.45 18.63
CA ASN A 211 -13.85 -11.99 17.56
C ASN A 211 -14.65 -10.74 17.96
N THR A 212 -13.96 -9.75 18.53
CA THR A 212 -14.59 -8.54 19.07
C THR A 212 -14.15 -7.28 18.34
N THR A 213 -15.12 -6.42 18.07
CA THR A 213 -14.94 -5.02 17.66
C THR A 213 -15.42 -4.06 18.74
N ASP A 214 -15.80 -4.55 19.93
CA ASP A 214 -16.30 -3.72 21.03
C ASP A 214 -15.15 -2.93 21.66
N THR A 215 -15.18 -1.60 21.49
CA THR A 215 -14.13 -0.70 22.00
C THR A 215 -13.89 -0.90 23.49
N GLN A 216 -14.92 -1.06 24.32
CA GLN A 216 -14.74 -1.17 25.77
C GLN A 216 -14.00 -2.46 26.15
N THR A 217 -14.29 -3.57 25.47
CA THR A 217 -13.56 -4.83 25.59
C THR A 217 -12.11 -4.64 25.14
N ILE A 218 -11.89 -3.96 24.02
CA ILE A 218 -10.55 -3.71 23.48
C ILE A 218 -9.73 -2.80 24.40
N ILE A 219 -10.34 -1.79 25.05
CA ILE A 219 -9.67 -0.97 26.08
C ILE A 219 -9.12 -1.86 27.20
N ASN A 220 -9.87 -2.86 27.64
CA ASN A 220 -9.40 -3.80 28.67
C ASN A 220 -8.24 -4.65 28.16
N ILE A 221 -8.31 -5.12 26.90
CA ILE A 221 -7.23 -5.86 26.24
C ILE A 221 -5.94 -5.01 26.19
N VAL A 222 -6.04 -3.76 25.71
CA VAL A 222 -4.90 -2.82 25.61
C VAL A 222 -4.28 -2.57 26.98
N ASN A 223 -5.09 -2.28 28.01
CA ASN A 223 -4.58 -2.05 29.36
C ASN A 223 -3.89 -3.28 29.96
N ASN A 224 -4.44 -4.48 29.74
CA ASN A 224 -3.85 -5.73 30.21
C ASN A 224 -2.51 -6.00 29.54
N ILE A 225 -2.43 -5.81 28.22
CA ILE A 225 -1.20 -6.01 27.45
C ILE A 225 -0.14 -4.98 27.81
N ALA A 226 -0.52 -3.70 27.92
CA ALA A 226 0.40 -2.66 28.36
C ALA A 226 0.96 -2.98 29.75
N SER A 227 0.10 -3.37 30.71
CA SER A 227 0.51 -3.77 32.05
C SER A 227 1.46 -4.98 32.04
N ASN A 228 1.16 -6.01 31.26
CA ASN A 228 2.00 -7.21 31.13
C ASN A 228 3.39 -6.91 30.54
N ASN A 229 3.47 -5.89 29.68
CA ASN A 229 4.73 -5.42 29.10
C ASN A 229 5.42 -4.33 29.95
N ASN A 230 4.90 -4.00 31.14
CA ASN A 230 5.39 -2.91 32.00
C ASN A 230 5.35 -1.51 31.33
N ILE A 231 4.39 -1.30 30.44
CA ILE A 231 4.16 -0.03 29.73
C ILE A 231 3.06 0.72 30.47
N ASN A 232 3.34 1.96 30.87
CA ASN A 232 2.37 2.85 31.48
C ASN A 232 1.66 3.69 30.42
N ILE A 233 0.49 3.22 29.97
CA ILE A 233 -0.37 3.93 29.02
C ILE A 233 -1.45 4.73 29.75
N THR A 234 -1.77 5.93 29.27
CA THR A 234 -2.87 6.72 29.85
C THR A 234 -4.22 6.15 29.43
N SER A 235 -5.29 6.45 30.19
CA SER A 235 -6.63 6.02 29.81
C SER A 235 -7.09 6.60 28.46
N THR A 236 -6.65 7.83 28.13
CA THR A 236 -6.93 8.46 26.84
C THR A 236 -6.21 7.72 25.71
N ASP A 237 -4.92 7.44 25.86
CA ASP A 237 -4.14 6.74 24.84
C ASP A 237 -4.64 5.30 24.64
N ALA A 238 -4.99 4.61 25.74
CA ALA A 238 -5.58 3.28 25.67
C ALA A 238 -6.93 3.28 24.92
N SER A 239 -7.76 4.30 25.14
CA SER A 239 -9.01 4.49 24.38
C SER A 239 -8.74 4.71 22.90
N ASN A 240 -7.81 5.62 22.56
CA ASN A 240 -7.49 5.93 21.18
C ASN A 240 -6.93 4.69 20.44
N LEU A 241 -6.02 3.94 21.06
CA LEU A 241 -5.52 2.69 20.49
C LEU A 241 -6.65 1.67 20.33
N ALA A 242 -7.55 1.56 21.31
CA ALA A 242 -8.68 0.64 21.23
C ALA A 242 -9.67 0.99 20.10
N ASP A 243 -9.94 2.27 19.87
CA ASP A 243 -10.76 2.74 18.75
C ASP A 243 -10.11 2.40 17.40
N SER A 244 -8.81 2.66 17.27
CA SER A 244 -8.05 2.29 16.07
C SER A 244 -8.03 0.77 15.81
N ILE A 245 -7.87 -0.03 16.87
CA ILE A 245 -7.92 -1.50 16.80
C ILE A 245 -9.33 -1.95 16.42
N SER A 246 -10.38 -1.39 17.03
CA SER A 246 -11.78 -1.70 16.71
C SER A 246 -12.06 -1.45 15.22
N GLN A 247 -11.62 -0.30 14.70
CA GLN A 247 -11.74 0.03 13.28
C GLN A 247 -11.02 -0.99 12.40
N SER A 248 -9.78 -1.35 12.73
CA SER A 248 -9.01 -2.37 12.01
C SER A 248 -9.71 -3.74 12.01
N GLN A 249 -10.26 -4.18 13.15
CA GLN A 249 -11.03 -5.42 13.24
C GLN A 249 -12.32 -5.37 12.41
N SER A 250 -13.00 -4.22 12.37
CA SER A 250 -14.25 -4.06 11.62
C SER A 250 -14.09 -4.22 10.10
N VAL A 251 -12.88 -3.98 9.58
CA VAL A 251 -12.56 -4.09 8.14
C VAL A 251 -11.73 -5.34 7.82
N GLN A 252 -11.47 -6.21 8.80
CA GLN A 252 -10.60 -7.38 8.65
C GLN A 252 -11.07 -8.32 7.54
N ASP A 253 -12.39 -8.52 7.37
CA ASP A 253 -12.93 -9.33 6.28
C ASP A 253 -12.56 -8.77 4.89
N LYS A 254 -12.59 -7.44 4.73
CA LYS A 254 -12.22 -6.78 3.48
C LYS A 254 -10.71 -6.84 3.24
N ALA A 255 -9.91 -6.69 4.30
CA ALA A 255 -8.46 -6.88 4.24
C ALA A 255 -8.10 -8.33 3.85
N ASN A 256 -8.78 -9.33 4.43
CA ASN A 256 -8.60 -10.74 4.08
C ASN A 256 -9.04 -11.04 2.64
N GLN A 257 -10.13 -10.43 2.16
CA GLN A 257 -10.55 -10.54 0.77
C GLN A 257 -9.51 -9.95 -0.19
N TYR A 258 -8.99 -8.76 0.12
CA TYR A 258 -7.89 -8.17 -0.63
C TYR A 258 -6.65 -9.08 -0.62
N GLN A 259 -6.25 -9.57 0.56
CA GLN A 259 -5.12 -10.50 0.71
C GLN A 259 -5.30 -11.73 -0.19
N ASN A 260 -6.47 -12.38 -0.17
CA ASN A 260 -6.74 -13.53 -1.02
C ASN A 260 -6.63 -13.17 -2.52
N GLN A 261 -7.15 -12.01 -2.92
CA GLN A 261 -7.06 -11.54 -4.30
C GLN A 261 -5.61 -11.32 -4.76
N VAL A 262 -4.70 -10.89 -3.89
CA VAL A 262 -3.29 -10.65 -4.24
C VAL A 262 -2.38 -11.85 -3.95
N THR A 263 -2.77 -12.77 -3.07
CA THR A 263 -2.02 -13.99 -2.74
C THR A 263 -1.91 -14.91 -3.96
N ASP A 264 -2.95 -14.97 -4.79
CA ASP A 264 -2.90 -15.68 -6.08
C ASP A 264 -1.89 -15.05 -7.06
N TYR A 265 -1.66 -13.74 -6.96
CA TYR A 265 -0.65 -13.03 -7.75
C TYR A 265 0.77 -13.17 -7.18
N VAL A 266 0.93 -13.17 -5.86
CA VAL A 266 2.26 -13.20 -5.22
C VAL A 266 2.82 -14.63 -5.09
N ASN A 267 1.96 -15.66 -5.00
CA ASN A 267 2.39 -17.05 -4.82
C ASN A 267 2.54 -17.88 -6.12
N SER A 268 2.15 -17.35 -7.28
CA SER A 268 2.28 -18.10 -8.52
C SER A 268 3.64 -17.82 -9.19
N GLU A 269 4.40 -18.86 -9.51
CA GLU A 269 5.46 -18.80 -10.54
C GLU A 269 4.90 -18.28 -11.89
N GLY A 270 3.57 -18.22 -12.02
CA GLY A 270 2.81 -17.62 -13.11
C GLY A 270 2.48 -16.13 -12.97
N ALA A 271 2.91 -15.43 -11.93
CA ALA A 271 2.66 -13.98 -11.76
C ALA A 271 3.12 -13.20 -13.00
N GLN A 272 4.36 -13.41 -13.44
CA GLN A 272 4.91 -12.78 -14.65
C GLN A 272 4.12 -13.15 -15.92
N THR A 273 3.57 -14.37 -16.00
CA THR A 273 2.82 -14.85 -17.17
C THR A 273 1.41 -14.27 -17.22
N LEU A 274 0.71 -14.22 -16.09
CA LEU A 274 -0.64 -13.64 -15.98
C LEU A 274 -0.60 -12.11 -16.10
N PHE A 275 0.41 -11.44 -15.52
CA PHE A 275 0.63 -10.01 -15.71
C PHE A 275 0.95 -9.67 -17.17
N SER A 276 1.79 -10.48 -17.86
CA SER A 276 2.04 -10.31 -19.29
C SER A 276 0.76 -10.41 -20.12
N GLN A 277 -0.15 -11.33 -19.77
CA GLN A 277 -1.43 -11.49 -20.46
C GLN A 277 -2.37 -10.30 -20.21
N ILE A 278 -2.42 -9.77 -19.00
CA ILE A 278 -3.23 -8.60 -18.63
C ILE A 278 -2.67 -7.33 -19.29
N TRP A 279 -1.34 -7.15 -19.30
CA TRP A 279 -0.69 -6.01 -19.95
C TRP A 279 -0.90 -6.02 -21.47
N ASN A 280 -0.83 -7.20 -22.10
CA ASN A 280 -1.14 -7.35 -23.52
C ASN A 280 -2.61 -6.98 -23.83
N MET A 281 -3.54 -7.30 -22.92
CA MET A 281 -4.94 -6.90 -23.04
C MET A 281 -5.13 -5.38 -22.88
N ILE A 282 -4.43 -4.74 -21.94
CA ILE A 282 -4.47 -3.28 -21.73
C ILE A 282 -3.83 -2.53 -22.91
N GLN A 283 -2.68 -2.97 -23.42
CA GLN A 283 -2.08 -2.39 -24.63
C GLN A 283 -2.99 -2.56 -25.85
N SER A 284 -3.70 -3.68 -25.98
CA SER A 284 -4.66 -3.85 -27.07
C SER A 284 -5.83 -2.86 -27.02
N MET A 285 -6.23 -2.43 -25.81
CA MET A 285 -7.27 -1.42 -25.64
C MET A 285 -6.73 0.02 -25.78
N LEU A 286 -5.50 0.29 -25.34
CA LEU A 286 -4.88 1.62 -25.43
C LEU A 286 -4.38 1.94 -26.85
N ASN A 287 -3.81 0.97 -27.55
CA ASN A 287 -3.43 1.12 -28.96
C ASN A 287 -4.64 1.05 -29.91
N GLY A 288 -5.82 0.71 -29.40
CA GLY A 288 -7.09 0.73 -30.12
C GLY A 288 -7.75 2.11 -30.19
N ASN A 289 -7.19 3.16 -29.56
CA ASN A 289 -7.83 4.48 -29.45
C ASN A 289 -7.04 5.65 -30.08
N THR A 290 -6.04 5.39 -30.93
CA THR A 290 -5.32 6.46 -31.67
C THR A 290 -5.32 6.19 -33.17
N GLY A 291 -6.44 6.49 -33.82
CA GLY A 291 -6.44 6.67 -35.28
C GLY A 291 -7.80 6.55 -35.97
N SER A 292 -8.69 7.54 -35.79
CA SER A 292 -9.77 7.76 -36.76
C SER A 292 -10.06 9.25 -36.97
N THR A 293 -9.19 9.93 -37.71
CA THR A 293 -9.58 11.13 -38.46
C THR A 293 -8.87 11.16 -39.81
N THR A 294 -9.31 10.33 -40.74
CA THR A 294 -9.38 10.73 -42.15
C THR A 294 -10.53 10.01 -42.83
N ASN A 295 -11.59 10.75 -43.16
CA ASN A 295 -12.07 10.83 -44.53
C ASN A 295 -13.23 11.80 -44.68
N THR A 296 -13.13 12.69 -45.66
CA THR A 296 -14.02 12.75 -46.84
C THR A 296 -13.56 13.96 -47.67
N SER A 297 -12.80 13.75 -48.74
CA SER A 297 -13.26 13.56 -50.13
C SER A 297 -13.97 14.78 -50.72
N ASN A 298 -13.26 15.49 -51.60
CA ASN A 298 -13.66 15.74 -52.99
C ASN A 298 -12.42 15.99 -53.85
#